data_AF-A0A847JV84-F1
#
_entry.id   AF-A0A847JV84-F1
#
_cell.length_a   1.000
_cell.length_b   1.000
_cell.length_c   1.000
_cell.angle_alpha   90.00
_cell.angle_beta   90.00
_cell.angle_gamma   90.00
#
_symmetry.space_group_name_H-M   'P 1'
#
loop_
_entity.id
_entity.type
_entity.pdbx_description
1 polymer ?
#
loop_
_entity_poly.entity_id
_entity_poly.type
_entity_poly.pdbx_seq_one_letter_code
_entity_poly.pdbx_strand_id
1 'polypeptide(L)'
;MCVTSKLPSVLAFVAIGVACAGPMVRSATTRDIREDPMSNQGRSWPTPIPDDCPLPRSEVLKGIRLTGRHAAYTVTDYYDTSWASDGNLYAKCGDGALESETLNIFNAGIVKIVGDDPLALEYRYLGDFNVAPNPLTWHTDGVNVRRYGCATLVKDGVWYYGVEDGWNTSSDYGIGRFWGFFVSRDFDRHVGSLCDFVDKTYRRLKENPYWRDPQGQRAQRHPRTDRAAQFPIYPDGKAPDGQGGFFREAPDVARIRNPHFVDFGKNGEWNRDGYVYMTCHGTEGPKPPEWANGDSVFLMRSKAKYDDIIRPEGWEFYAGHGPGGRPRWSRKVADASPLFTWTDKLGHAYVTYNKPLKRFIMCISPLSVTDNEIQTPRKLYSAEGCLMMEAEKLTGPWRIFQFLGGFGPNAYAMSIPSKFISAGGRRAWLLYSAGWGAETLPPNPEGSGYASCWQEITFELAL
;
A
#
# COMPACT_ATOMS: atom_id res chain seq x y z
N MET A 1 6.04 -62.21 -64.36
CA MET A 1 7.44 -62.63 -64.18
C MET A 1 8.34 -61.56 -64.77
N CYS A 2 9.09 -60.83 -63.95
CA CYS A 2 10.53 -60.63 -64.11
C CYS A 2 11.03 -59.77 -62.94
N VAL A 3 12.09 -60.22 -62.30
CA VAL A 3 12.80 -59.58 -61.19
C VAL A 3 13.88 -58.69 -61.79
N THR A 4 14.14 -57.49 -61.24
CA THR A 4 15.42 -57.11 -60.60
C THR A 4 15.52 -55.62 -60.23
N SER A 5 15.88 -55.42 -58.95
CA SER A 5 16.80 -54.41 -58.36
C SER A 5 16.49 -52.91 -58.42
N LYS A 6 16.38 -52.30 -57.23
CA LYS A 6 17.25 -51.22 -56.71
C LYS A 6 16.91 -50.88 -55.24
N LEU A 7 17.94 -50.54 -54.46
CA LEU A 7 17.90 -50.12 -53.04
C LEU A 7 16.91 -48.96 -52.76
N PRO A 8 16.35 -48.85 -51.54
CA PRO A 8 15.77 -47.60 -51.08
C PRO A 8 16.81 -46.75 -50.31
N SER A 9 16.77 -45.46 -50.63
CA SER A 9 17.47 -44.35 -49.98
C SER A 9 17.03 -44.18 -48.53
N VAL A 10 17.99 -43.87 -47.66
CA VAL A 10 17.77 -43.46 -46.27
C VAL A 10 16.99 -42.14 -46.26
N LEU A 11 15.78 -42.13 -45.69
CA LEU A 11 15.12 -40.91 -45.21
C LEU A 11 15.19 -40.90 -43.67
N ALA A 12 15.93 -39.95 -43.13
CA ALA A 12 15.95 -39.66 -41.71
C ALA A 12 14.60 -39.05 -41.31
N PHE A 13 13.86 -39.74 -40.44
CA PHE A 13 12.73 -39.14 -39.72
C PHE A 13 13.30 -38.31 -38.56
N VAL A 14 13.24 -36.99 -38.70
CA VAL A 14 13.37 -36.05 -37.57
C VAL A 14 12.08 -36.15 -36.76
N ALA A 15 12.15 -36.78 -35.59
CA ALA A 15 11.08 -36.73 -34.60
C ALA A 15 11.05 -35.31 -34.01
N ILE A 16 10.10 -34.49 -34.46
CA ILE A 16 9.77 -33.22 -33.82
C ILE A 16 9.05 -33.56 -32.51
N GLY A 17 9.79 -33.51 -31.41
CA GLY A 17 9.20 -33.49 -30.07
C GLY A 17 8.37 -32.23 -29.92
N VAL A 18 7.05 -32.37 -29.88
CA VAL A 18 6.14 -31.30 -29.45
C VAL A 18 6.35 -31.16 -27.94
N ALA A 19 7.25 -30.26 -27.56
CA ALA A 19 7.26 -29.70 -26.22
C ALA A 19 5.97 -28.89 -26.06
N CYS A 20 5.07 -29.36 -25.20
CA CYS A 20 3.95 -28.56 -24.71
C CYS A 20 4.51 -27.38 -23.91
N ALA A 21 4.92 -26.31 -24.59
CA ALA A 21 5.10 -25.01 -24.00
C ALA A 21 3.69 -24.46 -23.70
N GLY A 22 3.32 -24.40 -22.42
CA GLY A 22 2.22 -23.53 -22.00
C GLY A 22 2.50 -22.09 -22.42
N PRO A 23 1.48 -21.22 -22.50
CA PRO A 23 1.69 -19.83 -22.90
C PRO A 23 2.66 -19.17 -21.91
N MET A 24 3.87 -18.90 -22.39
CA MET A 24 4.87 -18.14 -21.68
C MET A 24 4.39 -16.68 -21.71
N VAL A 25 3.72 -16.25 -20.64
CA VAL A 25 3.35 -14.85 -20.43
C VAL A 25 4.64 -14.04 -20.41
N ARG A 26 4.90 -13.27 -21.48
CA ARG A 26 5.98 -12.28 -21.48
C ARG A 26 5.54 -11.11 -20.62
N SER A 27 6.14 -10.98 -19.43
CA SER A 27 6.04 -9.82 -18.56
C SER A 27 6.37 -8.54 -19.35
N ALA A 28 5.38 -7.65 -19.49
CA ALA A 28 5.55 -6.33 -20.09
C ALA A 28 6.00 -5.30 -19.03
N THR A 29 7.04 -5.59 -18.25
CA THR A 29 7.68 -4.57 -17.41
C THR A 29 8.64 -3.76 -18.27
N THR A 30 8.32 -2.52 -18.63
CA THR A 30 9.37 -1.54 -18.94
C THR A 30 10.15 -1.26 -17.65
N ARG A 31 11.46 -1.44 -17.72
CA ARG A 31 12.38 -1.34 -16.58
C ARG A 31 13.35 -0.20 -16.84
N ASP A 32 13.34 0.80 -15.97
CA ASP A 32 14.47 1.70 -15.83
C ASP A 32 15.33 1.15 -14.69
N ILE A 33 16.51 0.63 -15.02
CA ILE A 33 17.45 0.01 -14.07
C ILE A 33 18.78 0.71 -14.22
N ARG A 34 19.32 1.19 -13.10
CA ARG A 34 20.68 1.72 -13.07
C ARG A 34 21.42 1.24 -11.84
N GLU A 35 22.65 0.79 -12.09
CA GLU A 35 23.68 0.65 -11.07
C GLU A 35 24.75 1.69 -11.37
N ASP A 36 24.98 2.62 -10.44
CA ASP A 36 26.20 3.42 -10.44
C ASP A 36 27.16 2.86 -9.38
N PRO A 37 28.03 1.90 -9.74
CA PRO A 37 28.96 1.29 -8.79
C PRO A 37 30.09 2.23 -8.33
N MET A 38 30.18 3.47 -8.84
CA MET A 38 31.30 4.38 -8.57
C MET A 38 30.97 5.50 -7.55
N SER A 39 29.72 5.67 -7.13
CA SER A 39 29.34 6.62 -6.06
C SER A 39 29.49 5.96 -4.68
N ASN A 40 30.73 5.64 -4.28
CA ASN A 40 31.04 5.03 -2.98
C ASN A 40 30.62 5.87 -1.76
N GLN A 41 30.17 7.10 -1.97
CA GLN A 41 29.76 8.03 -0.92
C GLN A 41 28.24 8.10 -0.73
N GLY A 42 27.43 7.68 -1.73
CA GLY A 42 25.99 7.93 -1.75
C GLY A 42 25.62 9.42 -1.69
N ARG A 43 24.36 9.76 -1.99
CA ARG A 43 23.83 11.13 -1.92
C ARG A 43 22.91 11.28 -0.70
N SER A 44 23.26 12.18 0.22
CA SER A 44 22.34 12.62 1.28
C SER A 44 21.21 13.46 0.68
N TRP A 45 20.01 13.34 1.23
CA TRP A 45 18.90 14.19 0.81
C TRP A 45 19.05 15.60 1.42
N PRO A 46 18.93 16.68 0.63
CA PRO A 46 19.41 18.00 1.05
C PRO A 46 18.44 18.77 1.94
N THR A 47 17.18 18.32 2.10
CA THR A 47 16.20 19.07 2.87
C THR A 47 16.35 18.82 4.37
N PRO A 48 16.55 19.88 5.18
CA PRO A 48 16.56 19.74 6.62
C PRO A 48 15.15 19.41 7.11
N ILE A 49 15.06 18.82 8.30
CA ILE A 49 13.78 18.67 8.96
C ILE A 49 13.27 20.06 9.37
N PRO A 50 12.01 20.43 9.04
CA PRO A 50 11.45 21.75 9.35
C PRO A 50 11.58 22.16 10.82
N ASP A 51 11.71 23.47 11.04
CA ASP A 51 11.87 24.07 12.38
C ASP A 51 10.58 23.98 13.21
N ASP A 52 9.43 23.94 12.56
CA ASP A 52 8.11 23.78 13.18
C ASP A 52 7.76 22.30 13.48
N CYS A 53 8.64 21.36 13.15
CA CYS A 53 8.44 19.95 13.45
C CYS A 53 8.39 19.72 14.97
N PRO A 54 7.26 19.25 15.53
CA PRO A 54 7.11 19.07 16.98
C PRO A 54 7.79 17.79 17.49
N LEU A 55 8.35 16.98 16.59
CA LEU A 55 8.82 15.63 16.88
C LEU A 55 10.29 15.65 17.32
N PRO A 56 10.65 14.88 18.37
CA PRO A 56 12.04 14.80 18.81
C PRO A 56 12.94 14.21 17.72
N ARG A 57 14.19 14.71 17.64
CA ARG A 57 15.21 14.17 16.74
C ARG A 57 15.72 12.83 17.23
N SER A 58 16.01 11.94 16.30
CA SER A 58 16.61 10.63 16.60
C SER A 58 18.05 10.78 17.11
N GLU A 59 18.34 10.05 18.18
CA GLU A 59 19.69 9.95 18.74
C GLU A 59 20.55 8.90 18.01
N VAL A 60 19.90 7.91 17.39
CA VAL A 60 20.55 6.73 16.80
C VAL A 60 20.71 6.87 15.29
N LEU A 61 19.62 7.08 14.57
CA LEU A 61 19.61 7.34 13.13
C LEU A 61 19.72 8.85 12.87
N LYS A 62 20.56 9.25 11.92
CA LYS A 62 20.85 10.65 11.59
C LYS A 62 20.41 11.08 10.19
N GLY A 63 20.06 10.11 9.34
CA GLY A 63 19.64 10.36 7.97
C GLY A 63 19.72 9.10 7.13
N ILE A 64 19.51 9.29 5.83
CA ILE A 64 19.77 8.27 4.80
C ILE A 64 20.72 8.80 3.73
N ARG A 65 21.39 7.88 3.05
CA ARG A 65 22.07 8.12 1.77
C ARG A 65 21.45 7.25 0.69
N LEU A 66 21.11 7.84 -0.44
CA LEU A 66 20.76 7.12 -1.66
C LEU A 66 22.05 6.58 -2.28
N THR A 67 22.11 5.28 -2.62
CA THR A 67 23.34 4.72 -3.23
C THR A 67 23.43 5.02 -4.72
N GLY A 68 22.31 5.38 -5.35
CA GLY A 68 22.15 5.56 -6.79
C GLY A 68 21.63 4.30 -7.50
N ARG A 69 21.66 3.14 -6.84
CA ARG A 69 21.07 1.91 -7.36
C ARG A 69 19.54 1.98 -7.24
N HIS A 70 18.87 1.80 -8.37
CA HIS A 70 17.43 1.89 -8.43
C HIS A 70 16.83 1.03 -9.54
N ALA A 71 15.55 0.70 -9.36
CA ALA A 71 14.71 0.11 -10.39
C ALA A 71 13.31 0.73 -10.35
N ALA A 72 12.75 1.03 -11.51
CA ALA A 72 11.35 1.43 -11.65
C ALA A 72 10.60 0.41 -12.49
N TYR A 73 9.55 -0.19 -11.92
CA TYR A 73 8.65 -1.08 -12.63
C TYR A 73 7.37 -0.31 -12.96
N THR A 74 7.28 0.17 -14.21
CA THR A 74 6.19 1.04 -14.69
C THR A 74 4.96 0.21 -15.06
N VAL A 75 4.39 -0.45 -14.06
CA VAL A 75 3.29 -1.39 -14.23
C VAL A 75 2.02 -0.91 -13.52
N THR A 76 2.14 -0.33 -12.33
CA THR A 76 1.07 0.29 -11.54
C THR A 76 1.70 1.19 -10.49
N ASP A 77 0.91 1.84 -9.64
CA ASP A 77 1.39 2.63 -8.51
C ASP A 77 0.85 2.12 -7.15
N TYR A 78 1.05 2.91 -6.10
CA TYR A 78 0.39 2.77 -4.79
C TYR A 78 0.60 1.42 -4.10
N TYR A 79 1.85 0.97 -3.99
CA TYR A 79 2.18 -0.34 -3.45
C TYR A 79 2.20 -0.40 -1.91
N ASP A 80 1.69 -1.51 -1.35
CA ASP A 80 1.97 -1.98 0.02
C ASP A 80 2.21 -3.49 -0.07
N THR A 81 3.14 -4.03 0.72
CA THR A 81 3.65 -5.38 0.53
C THR A 81 3.61 -6.21 1.80
N SER A 82 3.44 -7.52 1.64
CA SER A 82 3.59 -8.50 2.72
C SER A 82 4.52 -9.63 2.30
N TRP A 83 5.53 -9.92 3.11
CA TRP A 83 6.48 -11.01 2.85
C TRP A 83 5.92 -12.35 3.30
N ALA A 84 5.58 -13.21 2.34
CA ALA A 84 4.94 -14.48 2.61
C ALA A 84 5.93 -15.62 2.87
N SER A 85 5.40 -16.71 3.44
CA SER A 85 6.18 -17.92 3.77
C SER A 85 6.84 -18.60 2.56
N ASP A 86 6.30 -18.42 1.34
CA ASP A 86 6.86 -18.96 0.10
C ASP A 86 8.09 -18.17 -0.40
N GLY A 87 8.45 -17.08 0.28
CA GLY A 87 9.59 -16.24 -0.04
C GLY A 87 9.24 -15.03 -0.91
N ASN A 88 8.02 -14.91 -1.43
CA ASN A 88 7.63 -13.82 -2.31
C ASN A 88 6.96 -12.66 -1.54
N LEU A 89 6.91 -11.49 -2.16
CA LEU A 89 6.09 -10.39 -1.68
C LEU A 89 4.71 -10.47 -2.36
N TYR A 90 3.67 -10.27 -1.59
CA TYR A 90 2.30 -10.11 -2.08
C TYR A 90 1.85 -8.70 -1.78
N ALA A 91 1.36 -8.02 -2.79
CA ALA A 91 1.14 -6.59 -2.72
C ALA A 91 -0.24 -6.19 -3.22
N LYS A 92 -0.75 -5.12 -2.62
CA LYS A 92 -1.78 -4.30 -3.26
C LYS A 92 -1.09 -3.27 -4.14
N CYS A 93 -1.79 -2.80 -5.16
CA CYS A 93 -1.40 -1.66 -5.99
C CYS A 93 -2.64 -0.91 -6.50
N GLY A 94 -2.44 0.29 -7.03
CA GLY A 94 -3.47 1.13 -7.65
C GLY A 94 -3.08 1.52 -9.07
N ASP A 95 -4.01 2.16 -9.79
CA ASP A 95 -3.78 2.92 -11.03
C ASP A 95 -2.58 2.49 -11.93
N GLY A 96 -2.84 1.69 -12.97
CA GLY A 96 -1.87 1.35 -14.04
C GLY A 96 -2.23 0.09 -14.84
N ALA A 97 -1.27 -0.45 -15.59
CA ALA A 97 -1.42 -1.64 -16.45
C ALA A 97 -0.24 -2.61 -16.27
N LEU A 98 -0.48 -3.79 -15.66
CA LEU A 98 0.60 -4.71 -15.28
C LEU A 98 1.11 -5.60 -16.42
N GLU A 99 0.27 -5.89 -17.42
CA GLU A 99 0.57 -6.92 -18.44
C GLU A 99 0.11 -6.54 -19.87
N SER A 100 -0.84 -5.61 -20.03
CA SER A 100 -1.28 -5.08 -21.32
C SER A 100 -2.16 -3.85 -21.12
N GLU A 101 -2.31 -3.00 -22.15
CA GLU A 101 -3.23 -1.86 -22.16
C GLU A 101 -4.72 -2.24 -21.89
N THR A 102 -5.05 -3.54 -21.93
CA THR A 102 -6.39 -4.08 -21.68
C THR A 102 -6.61 -4.58 -20.25
N LEU A 103 -5.55 -4.86 -19.47
CA LEU A 103 -5.63 -5.24 -18.05
C LEU A 103 -5.23 -4.06 -17.17
N ASN A 104 -6.12 -3.06 -17.13
CA ASN A 104 -5.93 -1.87 -16.30
C ASN A 104 -6.37 -2.14 -14.86
N ILE A 105 -5.46 -1.95 -13.91
CA ILE A 105 -5.78 -1.81 -12.49
C ILE A 105 -6.15 -0.35 -12.27
N PHE A 106 -7.40 -0.08 -11.91
CA PHE A 106 -7.89 1.29 -11.70
C PHE A 106 -7.76 1.75 -10.25
N ASN A 107 -7.72 0.84 -9.28
CA ASN A 107 -7.79 1.24 -7.87
C ASN A 107 -7.30 0.19 -6.88
N ALA A 108 -7.68 -1.08 -7.03
CA ALA A 108 -7.43 -2.12 -6.01
C ALA A 108 -6.85 -3.39 -6.62
N GLY A 109 -5.62 -3.32 -7.12
CA GLY A 109 -4.88 -4.43 -7.68
C GLY A 109 -4.31 -5.39 -6.63
N ILE A 110 -4.03 -6.61 -7.08
CA ILE A 110 -3.50 -7.74 -6.33
C ILE A 110 -2.37 -8.34 -7.17
N VAL A 111 -1.15 -8.30 -6.64
CA VAL A 111 0.03 -8.76 -7.39
C VAL A 111 0.97 -9.59 -6.52
N LYS A 112 1.69 -10.50 -7.16
CA LYS A 112 2.82 -11.22 -6.59
C LYS A 112 4.11 -10.67 -7.18
N ILE A 113 5.06 -10.35 -6.31
CA ILE A 113 6.39 -9.87 -6.68
C ILE A 113 7.39 -10.96 -6.33
N VAL A 114 8.00 -11.54 -7.37
CA VAL A 114 8.92 -12.66 -7.32
C VAL A 114 10.36 -12.18 -7.49
N GLY A 115 11.28 -12.79 -6.75
CA GLY A 115 12.72 -12.50 -6.81
C GLY A 115 13.27 -11.90 -5.53
N ASP A 116 14.59 -12.04 -5.35
CA ASP A 116 15.32 -11.60 -4.15
C ASP A 116 16.24 -10.40 -4.41
N ASP A 117 16.29 -9.93 -5.66
CA ASP A 117 17.02 -8.74 -6.08
C ASP A 117 16.03 -7.67 -6.57
N PRO A 118 15.90 -6.52 -5.87
CA PRO A 118 15.06 -5.40 -6.29
C PRO A 118 15.34 -4.86 -7.69
N LEU A 119 16.51 -5.13 -8.27
CA LEU A 119 16.85 -4.76 -9.65
C LEU A 119 16.34 -5.76 -10.71
N ALA A 120 15.85 -6.93 -10.29
CA ALA A 120 15.45 -8.02 -11.19
C ALA A 120 14.14 -8.71 -10.74
N LEU A 121 13.20 -7.95 -10.18
CA LEU A 121 11.90 -8.46 -9.74
C LEU A 121 10.99 -8.79 -10.93
N GLU A 122 10.16 -9.80 -10.74
CA GLU A 122 9.07 -10.17 -11.65
C GLU A 122 7.74 -9.86 -10.97
N TYR A 123 6.90 -9.07 -11.63
CA TYR A 123 5.54 -8.76 -11.20
C TYR A 123 4.58 -9.70 -11.92
N ARG A 124 3.78 -10.44 -11.15
CA ARG A 124 2.71 -11.31 -11.64
C ARG A 124 1.38 -10.76 -11.20
N TYR A 125 0.51 -10.50 -12.16
CA TYR A 125 -0.86 -10.12 -11.87
C TYR A 125 -1.60 -11.32 -11.26
N LEU A 126 -2.30 -11.10 -10.15
CA LEU A 126 -3.16 -12.11 -9.52
C LEU A 126 -4.64 -11.73 -9.58
N GLY A 127 -4.93 -10.45 -9.71
CA GLY A 127 -6.30 -9.96 -9.84
C GLY A 127 -6.46 -8.52 -9.42
N ASP A 128 -7.70 -8.08 -9.32
CA ASP A 128 -8.07 -6.77 -8.79
C ASP A 128 -9.51 -6.77 -8.27
N PHE A 129 -9.83 -5.80 -7.41
CA PHE A 129 -11.17 -5.43 -6.99
C PHE A 129 -11.63 -4.15 -7.71
N ASN A 130 -11.31 -4.02 -9.01
CA ASN A 130 -11.52 -2.78 -9.73
C ASN A 130 -12.97 -2.29 -9.69
N VAL A 131 -13.15 -0.99 -9.51
CA VAL A 131 -14.47 -0.37 -9.62
C VAL A 131 -14.42 0.58 -10.80
N ALA A 132 -15.03 0.17 -11.92
CA ALA A 132 -14.96 0.94 -13.16
C ALA A 132 -15.48 2.37 -12.94
N PRO A 133 -14.71 3.41 -13.34
CA PRO A 133 -15.20 4.78 -13.31
C PRO A 133 -16.36 4.92 -14.30
N ASN A 134 -17.44 5.59 -13.91
CA ASN A 134 -18.53 5.98 -14.80
C ASN A 134 -18.09 7.24 -15.58
N PRO A 135 -17.84 7.13 -16.89
CA PRO A 135 -17.30 8.24 -17.69
C PRO A 135 -18.28 9.41 -17.82
N LEU A 136 -19.59 9.16 -17.66
CA LEU A 136 -20.64 10.17 -17.80
C LEU A 136 -20.75 11.08 -16.57
N THR A 137 -20.17 10.68 -15.44
CA THR A 137 -20.39 11.34 -14.14
C THR A 137 -19.10 11.78 -13.49
N TRP A 138 -18.02 11.90 -14.27
CA TRP A 138 -16.73 12.38 -13.78
C TRP A 138 -16.84 13.75 -13.09
N HIS A 139 -17.89 14.50 -13.42
CA HIS A 139 -18.19 15.83 -12.86
C HIS A 139 -19.64 16.11 -12.47
N THR A 140 -20.61 15.25 -12.79
CA THR A 140 -22.03 15.67 -12.81
C THR A 140 -22.94 14.98 -11.78
N ASP A 141 -22.55 13.83 -11.21
CA ASP A 141 -23.49 13.02 -10.40
C ASP A 141 -22.95 12.66 -9.00
N GLY A 142 -21.76 13.14 -8.65
CA GLY A 142 -21.29 13.20 -7.26
C GLY A 142 -21.15 11.87 -6.49
N VAL A 143 -21.04 10.72 -7.16
CA VAL A 143 -20.80 9.43 -6.49
C VAL A 143 -19.80 8.59 -7.28
N ASN A 144 -18.52 9.01 -7.28
CA ASN A 144 -17.42 8.19 -7.77
C ASN A 144 -16.74 7.45 -6.61
N VAL A 145 -17.35 6.35 -6.14
CA VAL A 145 -16.78 5.54 -5.06
C VAL A 145 -15.62 4.67 -5.56
N ARG A 146 -14.42 5.26 -5.62
CA ARG A 146 -13.18 4.48 -5.80
C ARG A 146 -12.81 3.83 -4.48
N ARG A 147 -12.48 2.54 -4.52
CA ARG A 147 -11.99 1.81 -3.34
C ARG A 147 -10.54 1.43 -3.53
N TYR A 148 -9.66 1.81 -2.62
CA TYR A 148 -8.26 1.45 -2.73
C TYR A 148 -7.93 0.32 -1.75
N GLY A 149 -6.96 -0.50 -2.12
CA GLY A 149 -6.32 -1.40 -1.16
C GLY A 149 -5.52 -0.57 -0.16
N CYS A 150 -5.77 -0.73 1.13
CA CYS A 150 -5.04 -0.04 2.19
C CYS A 150 -4.18 -0.97 3.02
N ALA A 151 -4.69 -2.16 3.38
CA ALA A 151 -3.95 -3.10 4.23
C ALA A 151 -3.64 -4.39 3.48
N THR A 152 -2.41 -4.89 3.56
CA THR A 152 -2.08 -6.24 3.05
C THR A 152 -1.28 -7.06 4.06
N LEU A 153 -1.71 -8.30 4.31
CA LEU A 153 -0.97 -9.25 5.12
C LEU A 153 -1.14 -10.65 4.57
N VAL A 154 -0.03 -11.35 4.28
CA VAL A 154 -0.02 -12.79 4.07
C VAL A 154 0.55 -13.46 5.31
N LYS A 155 -0.31 -14.15 6.04
CA LYS A 155 0.07 -14.83 7.27
C LYS A 155 -0.59 -16.19 7.39
N ASP A 156 0.23 -17.20 7.67
CA ASP A 156 -0.19 -18.57 7.97
C ASP A 156 -1.10 -19.16 6.89
N GLY A 157 -0.73 -18.93 5.63
CA GLY A 157 -1.46 -19.40 4.44
C GLY A 157 -2.75 -18.63 4.14
N VAL A 158 -2.98 -17.49 4.80
CA VAL A 158 -4.12 -16.59 4.52
C VAL A 158 -3.61 -15.23 4.06
N TRP A 159 -4.14 -14.73 2.95
CA TRP A 159 -3.98 -13.32 2.57
C TRP A 159 -5.20 -12.54 3.08
N TYR A 160 -4.96 -11.51 3.89
CA TYR A 160 -5.90 -10.48 4.30
C TYR A 160 -5.66 -9.21 3.44
N TYR A 161 -6.65 -8.84 2.64
CA TYR A 161 -6.62 -7.68 1.75
C TYR A 161 -7.66 -6.66 2.22
N GLY A 162 -7.20 -5.59 2.86
CA GLY A 162 -8.03 -4.52 3.38
C GLY A 162 -8.38 -3.48 2.32
N VAL A 163 -9.63 -3.02 2.33
CA VAL A 163 -10.10 -1.97 1.41
C VAL A 163 -10.65 -0.77 2.16
N GLU A 164 -10.48 0.40 1.57
CA GLU A 164 -11.03 1.66 2.06
C GLU A 164 -11.64 2.51 0.95
N ASP A 165 -12.28 3.61 1.35
CA ASP A 165 -12.66 4.69 0.45
C ASP A 165 -11.42 5.46 -0.05
N GLY A 166 -11.36 5.69 -1.36
CA GLY A 166 -10.27 6.38 -2.04
C GLY A 166 -10.34 7.91 -1.99
N TRP A 167 -9.39 8.52 -2.71
CA TRP A 167 -9.24 9.97 -2.85
C TRP A 167 -10.55 10.72 -3.17
N ASN A 168 -11.16 10.47 -4.34
CA ASN A 168 -12.39 11.14 -4.82
C ASN A 168 -13.65 10.95 -3.95
N THR A 169 -13.61 10.00 -3.01
CA THR A 169 -14.71 9.80 -2.05
C THR A 169 -14.54 10.59 -0.77
N SER A 170 -13.28 10.76 -0.37
CA SER A 170 -12.93 11.39 0.90
C SER A 170 -12.95 12.91 0.84
N SER A 171 -12.60 13.48 -0.32
CA SER A 171 -12.54 14.94 -0.54
C SER A 171 -13.91 15.56 -0.83
N ASP A 172 -14.78 14.84 -1.55
CA ASP A 172 -15.97 15.48 -2.14
C ASP A 172 -17.26 15.23 -1.34
N TYR A 173 -17.34 14.15 -0.53
CA TYR A 173 -18.61 13.69 0.07
C TYR A 173 -18.56 13.12 1.50
N GLY A 174 -17.40 13.04 2.16
CA GLY A 174 -17.32 12.66 3.58
C GLY A 174 -16.12 11.80 3.97
N ILE A 175 -15.92 11.66 5.28
CA ILE A 175 -14.79 10.95 5.92
C ILE A 175 -14.62 9.53 5.33
N GLY A 176 -13.55 9.29 4.57
CA GLY A 176 -13.29 7.99 3.95
C GLY A 176 -13.04 6.90 4.99
N ARG A 177 -13.66 5.72 4.87
CA ARG A 177 -13.67 4.65 5.89
C ARG A 177 -12.88 3.41 5.45
N PHE A 178 -12.29 2.74 6.44
CA PHE A 178 -11.81 1.36 6.28
C PHE A 178 -12.99 0.39 6.32
N TRP A 179 -13.14 -0.48 5.32
CA TRP A 179 -14.31 -1.37 5.16
C TRP A 179 -14.06 -2.82 5.56
N GLY A 180 -12.84 -3.15 5.99
CA GLY A 180 -12.47 -4.49 6.43
C GLY A 180 -11.70 -5.24 5.35
N PHE A 181 -11.69 -6.57 5.46
CA PHE A 181 -10.79 -7.43 4.70
C PHE A 181 -11.54 -8.36 3.76
N PHE A 182 -11.05 -8.52 2.53
CA PHE A 182 -11.22 -9.76 1.80
C PHE A 182 -10.14 -10.75 2.23
N VAL A 183 -10.48 -12.04 2.29
CA VAL A 183 -9.54 -13.08 2.69
C VAL A 183 -9.51 -14.22 1.70
N SER A 184 -8.32 -14.77 1.47
CA SER A 184 -8.14 -15.95 0.62
C SER A 184 -7.07 -16.88 1.19
N ARG A 185 -7.30 -18.20 1.05
CA ARG A 185 -6.31 -19.26 1.33
C ARG A 185 -5.68 -19.83 0.06
N ASP A 186 -6.18 -19.41 -1.09
CA ASP A 186 -5.80 -19.91 -2.42
C ASP A 186 -5.40 -18.74 -3.32
N PHE A 187 -4.86 -17.68 -2.72
CA PHE A 187 -4.68 -16.37 -3.35
C PHE A 187 -3.66 -16.35 -4.50
N ASP A 188 -2.82 -17.37 -4.61
CA ASP A 188 -1.85 -17.54 -5.68
C ASP A 188 -2.32 -18.52 -6.78
N ARG A 189 -3.60 -18.94 -6.75
CA ARG A 189 -4.16 -19.92 -7.70
C ARG A 189 -5.01 -19.30 -8.82
N HIS A 190 -5.29 -18.01 -8.78
CA HIS A 190 -6.15 -17.35 -9.75
C HIS A 190 -5.49 -16.07 -10.29
N VAL A 191 -5.80 -15.78 -11.55
CA VAL A 191 -5.40 -14.57 -12.29
C VAL A 191 -6.66 -14.04 -12.96
N GLY A 192 -7.05 -12.81 -12.68
CA GLY A 192 -8.21 -12.15 -13.32
C GLY A 192 -8.89 -11.11 -12.45
N SER A 193 -9.60 -10.17 -13.09
CA SER A 193 -10.38 -9.18 -12.36
C SER A 193 -11.54 -9.84 -11.64
N LEU A 194 -11.74 -9.46 -10.38
CA LEU A 194 -12.91 -9.85 -9.60
C LEU A 194 -14.17 -9.08 -10.05
N CYS A 195 -14.06 -8.22 -11.07
CA CYS A 195 -15.08 -7.25 -11.44
C CYS A 195 -15.51 -7.29 -12.91
N ASP A 196 -14.89 -8.11 -13.75
CA ASP A 196 -15.22 -8.11 -15.18
C ASP A 196 -16.68 -8.50 -15.42
N PHE A 197 -17.43 -7.75 -16.25
CA PHE A 197 -18.86 -7.90 -16.59
C PHE A 197 -19.89 -7.58 -15.50
N VAL A 198 -20.31 -6.29 -15.41
CA VAL A 198 -21.74 -5.92 -15.35
C VAL A 198 -21.94 -4.50 -15.91
N ASP A 199 -22.89 -4.39 -16.83
CA ASP A 199 -23.44 -3.16 -17.42
C ASP A 199 -23.54 -1.97 -16.45
N LYS A 200 -22.70 -0.96 -16.73
CA LYS A 200 -22.94 0.48 -16.51
C LYS A 200 -23.28 0.98 -15.10
N THR A 201 -23.20 0.19 -14.04
CA THR A 201 -23.43 0.68 -12.66
C THR A 201 -22.61 -0.08 -11.61
N TYR A 202 -21.62 0.62 -11.04
CA TYR A 202 -20.85 0.52 -9.77
C TYR A 202 -21.05 -0.58 -8.69
N ARG A 203 -21.79 -1.67 -8.91
CA ARG A 203 -22.46 -2.37 -7.80
C ARG A 203 -22.22 -3.88 -7.70
N ARG A 204 -21.31 -4.48 -8.47
CA ARG A 204 -21.14 -5.93 -8.42
C ARG A 204 -19.69 -6.38 -8.59
N LEU A 205 -19.06 -6.72 -7.47
CA LEU A 205 -17.97 -7.71 -7.48
C LEU A 205 -18.57 -9.02 -8.01
N LYS A 206 -17.91 -9.68 -8.97
CA LYS A 206 -18.22 -11.06 -9.32
C LYS A 206 -17.89 -11.95 -8.12
N GLU A 207 -18.71 -12.96 -7.91
CA GLU A 207 -18.39 -13.99 -6.93
C GLU A 207 -17.12 -14.72 -7.36
N ASN A 208 -16.09 -14.67 -6.51
CA ASN A 208 -14.88 -15.47 -6.67
C ASN A 208 -14.83 -16.53 -5.57
N PRO A 209 -14.69 -17.82 -5.92
CA PRO A 209 -14.70 -18.90 -4.93
C PRO A 209 -13.45 -18.93 -4.02
N TYR A 210 -12.36 -18.27 -4.41
CA TYR A 210 -11.10 -18.20 -3.68
C TYR A 210 -11.06 -17.05 -2.67
N TRP A 211 -11.76 -15.95 -2.96
CA TRP A 211 -11.84 -14.77 -2.09
C TRP A 211 -13.18 -14.69 -1.36
N ARG A 212 -13.13 -14.45 -0.04
CA ARG A 212 -14.30 -14.36 0.84
C ARG A 212 -14.29 -13.08 1.62
N ASP A 213 -15.47 -12.58 1.98
CA ASP A 213 -15.58 -11.53 2.97
C ASP A 213 -15.45 -12.09 4.41
N PRO A 214 -15.33 -11.24 5.44
CA PRO A 214 -15.21 -11.67 6.83
C PRO A 214 -16.43 -12.40 7.39
N GLN A 215 -17.58 -12.24 6.74
CA GLN A 215 -18.86 -12.86 7.12
C GLN A 215 -19.01 -14.25 6.49
N GLY A 216 -17.95 -14.75 5.85
CA GLY A 216 -17.89 -16.07 5.24
C GLY A 216 -18.65 -16.17 3.93
N GLN A 217 -19.19 -15.05 3.43
CA GLN A 217 -19.77 -15.02 2.10
C GLN A 217 -18.63 -15.01 1.07
N ARG A 218 -18.87 -15.64 -0.08
CA ARG A 218 -18.01 -15.40 -1.27
C ARG A 218 -17.95 -13.90 -1.50
N ALA A 219 -16.89 -13.36 -2.10
CA ALA A 219 -16.81 -11.93 -2.41
C ALA A 219 -18.13 -11.43 -3.03
N GLN A 220 -18.97 -10.84 -2.18
CA GLN A 220 -20.36 -10.51 -2.47
C GLN A 220 -20.56 -9.04 -2.16
N ARG A 221 -21.60 -8.49 -2.78
CA ARG A 221 -21.99 -7.09 -2.69
C ARG A 221 -22.04 -6.64 -1.23
N HIS A 222 -21.32 -5.57 -0.89
CA HIS A 222 -21.51 -4.93 0.39
C HIS A 222 -22.86 -4.19 0.38
N PRO A 223 -23.88 -4.60 1.16
CA PRO A 223 -25.26 -4.09 1.02
C PRO A 223 -25.41 -2.59 1.25
N ARG A 224 -24.45 -1.94 1.92
CA ARG A 224 -24.50 -0.49 2.20
C ARG A 224 -24.17 0.40 0.99
N THR A 225 -23.58 -0.14 -0.09
CA THR A 225 -23.33 0.66 -1.31
C THR A 225 -24.51 0.68 -2.29
N ASP A 226 -25.50 -0.19 -2.12
CA ASP A 226 -26.66 -0.26 -3.03
C ASP A 226 -27.77 0.76 -2.70
N ARG A 227 -27.65 1.54 -1.63
CA ARG A 227 -28.59 2.65 -1.34
C ARG A 227 -28.10 4.04 -1.76
N ALA A 228 -26.86 4.19 -2.21
CA ALA A 228 -26.30 5.50 -2.58
C ALA A 228 -26.57 5.91 -4.05
N ALA A 229 -27.79 5.70 -4.55
CA ALA A 229 -28.30 6.54 -5.64
C ALA A 229 -29.00 7.80 -5.10
N GLN A 230 -29.15 7.90 -3.78
CA GLN A 230 -29.55 9.09 -3.06
C GLN A 230 -28.78 9.04 -1.74
N PHE A 231 -27.73 9.83 -1.61
CA PHE A 231 -27.59 10.57 -0.37
C PHE A 231 -28.42 11.84 -0.62
N PRO A 232 -29.70 11.90 -0.21
CA PRO A 232 -30.33 13.19 -0.08
C PRO A 232 -29.38 14.05 0.78
N ILE A 233 -29.19 15.30 0.39
CA ILE A 233 -29.04 16.33 1.41
C ILE A 233 -30.30 16.18 2.27
N TYR A 234 -30.17 15.47 3.40
CA TYR A 234 -31.32 15.03 4.18
C TYR A 234 -31.99 16.27 4.79
N PRO A 235 -33.33 16.41 4.70
CA PRO A 235 -34.05 17.61 5.13
C PRO A 235 -33.83 18.02 6.61
N ASP A 236 -33.27 17.13 7.43
CA ASP A 236 -33.01 17.32 8.86
C ASP A 236 -31.51 17.32 9.24
N GLY A 237 -30.60 17.16 8.28
CA GLY A 237 -29.15 17.22 8.49
C GLY A 237 -28.53 16.09 9.32
N LYS A 238 -29.21 14.95 9.52
CA LYS A 238 -28.68 13.84 10.33
C LYS A 238 -28.38 12.60 9.48
N ALA A 239 -27.12 12.17 9.48
CA ALA A 239 -26.72 10.88 8.90
C ALA A 239 -27.42 9.72 9.63
N PRO A 240 -27.80 8.62 8.95
CA PRO A 240 -28.46 7.48 9.60
C PRO A 240 -27.52 6.88 10.65
N ASP A 241 -28.03 6.78 11.89
CA ASP A 241 -27.55 6.03 13.08
C ASP A 241 -26.03 5.94 13.37
N GLY A 242 -25.25 6.79 12.72
CA GLY A 242 -23.99 7.32 13.20
C GLY A 242 -22.81 6.34 13.28
N GLN A 243 -22.82 5.17 12.65
CA GLN A 243 -21.67 4.25 12.71
C GLN A 243 -21.27 3.72 11.33
N GLY A 244 -20.04 4.02 10.89
CA GLY A 244 -19.51 3.66 9.57
C GLY A 244 -18.24 2.81 9.62
N GLY A 245 -17.91 2.14 8.51
CA GLY A 245 -16.70 1.34 8.36
C GLY A 245 -16.68 0.03 9.17
N PHE A 246 -15.56 -0.69 9.08
CA PHE A 246 -15.30 -1.96 9.74
C PHE A 246 -15.38 -1.84 11.26
N PHE A 247 -14.74 -0.81 11.81
CA PHE A 247 -14.67 -0.57 13.26
C PHE A 247 -15.89 0.15 13.85
N ARG A 248 -16.92 0.44 13.04
CA ARG A 248 -18.16 1.10 13.48
C ARG A 248 -17.89 2.42 14.21
N GLU A 249 -16.97 3.20 13.67
CA GLU A 249 -16.60 4.51 14.20
C GLU A 249 -17.80 5.45 14.19
N ALA A 250 -17.93 6.28 15.23
CA ALA A 250 -18.90 7.38 15.25
C ALA A 250 -18.61 8.39 14.11
N PRO A 251 -19.59 9.21 13.69
CA PRO A 251 -19.46 10.02 12.47
C PRO A 251 -18.41 11.10 12.64
N ASP A 252 -18.30 11.64 13.85
CA ASP A 252 -17.34 12.64 14.30
C ASP A 252 -15.96 12.07 14.66
N VAL A 253 -15.79 10.74 14.63
CA VAL A 253 -14.52 10.07 14.89
C VAL A 253 -13.82 9.73 13.58
N ALA A 254 -12.66 10.34 13.36
CA ALA A 254 -11.90 10.20 12.13
C ALA A 254 -10.42 9.79 12.37
N ARG A 255 -10.20 8.79 13.23
CA ARG A 255 -8.86 8.37 13.66
C ARG A 255 -8.22 7.28 12.81
N ILE A 256 -9.02 6.48 12.10
CA ILE A 256 -8.50 5.31 11.38
C ILE A 256 -8.66 5.46 9.87
N ARG A 257 -7.66 6.02 9.19
CA ARG A 257 -7.61 6.21 7.72
C ARG A 257 -6.40 5.52 7.14
N ASN A 258 -6.57 4.83 6.02
CA ASN A 258 -5.51 4.10 5.32
C ASN A 258 -4.64 3.23 6.24
N PRO A 259 -5.23 2.22 6.92
CA PRO A 259 -4.46 1.34 7.78
C PRO A 259 -3.53 0.42 6.97
N HIS A 260 -2.30 0.27 7.45
CA HIS A 260 -1.27 -0.63 6.92
C HIS A 260 -0.79 -1.58 7.99
N PHE A 261 -0.54 -2.84 7.63
CA PHE A 261 0.08 -3.77 8.57
C PHE A 261 1.55 -3.41 8.82
N VAL A 262 1.98 -3.55 10.07
CA VAL A 262 3.39 -3.46 10.42
C VAL A 262 4.13 -4.68 9.87
N ASP A 263 5.20 -4.44 9.13
CA ASP A 263 6.04 -5.50 8.56
C ASP A 263 7.03 -6.03 9.62
N PHE A 264 6.82 -7.29 10.00
CA PHE A 264 7.64 -8.04 10.95
C PHE A 264 8.45 -9.16 10.29
N GLY A 265 8.85 -8.99 9.03
CA GLY A 265 9.59 -10.01 8.32
C GLY A 265 8.71 -11.09 7.71
N LYS A 266 9.37 -12.12 7.20
CA LYS A 266 8.74 -13.24 6.49
C LYS A 266 7.65 -13.90 7.34
N ASN A 267 6.41 -13.89 6.87
CA ASN A 267 5.24 -14.43 7.56
C ASN A 267 5.04 -13.86 8.99
N GLY A 268 5.59 -12.66 9.26
CA GLY A 268 5.57 -11.99 10.55
C GLY A 268 6.46 -12.65 11.62
N GLU A 269 7.47 -13.44 11.26
CA GLU A 269 8.27 -14.25 12.19
C GLU A 269 9.03 -13.45 13.28
N TRP A 270 9.20 -12.13 13.11
CA TRP A 270 9.91 -11.30 14.09
C TRP A 270 8.98 -10.76 15.18
N ASN A 271 7.66 -10.81 14.99
CA ASN A 271 6.75 -10.49 16.08
C ASN A 271 6.48 -11.73 16.94
N ARG A 272 6.78 -11.62 18.24
CA ARG A 272 6.64 -12.73 19.21
C ARG A 272 5.55 -12.51 20.25
N ASP A 273 4.88 -11.37 20.25
CA ASP A 273 3.85 -11.05 21.23
C ASP A 273 2.47 -11.64 20.90
N GLY A 274 2.34 -12.30 19.75
CA GLY A 274 1.11 -12.95 19.31
C GLY A 274 0.08 -12.00 18.69
N TYR A 275 0.45 -10.77 18.37
CA TYR A 275 -0.41 -9.79 17.70
C TYR A 275 -0.01 -9.54 16.23
N VAL A 276 -0.93 -8.95 15.49
CA VAL A 276 -0.63 -8.16 14.29
C VAL A 276 -0.94 -6.72 14.61
N TYR A 277 -0.19 -5.80 14.03
CA TYR A 277 -0.34 -4.37 14.27
C TYR A 277 -0.68 -3.67 12.96
N MET A 278 -1.49 -2.62 13.03
CA MET A 278 -1.65 -1.68 11.93
C MET A 278 -1.39 -0.25 12.39
N THR A 279 -0.76 0.52 11.52
CA THR A 279 -0.63 1.98 11.64
C THR A 279 -1.49 2.67 10.59
N CYS A 280 -2.00 3.84 10.92
CA CYS A 280 -2.91 4.59 10.07
C CYS A 280 -2.80 6.08 10.40
N HIS A 281 -3.12 6.95 9.45
CA HIS A 281 -3.33 8.37 9.77
C HIS A 281 -4.76 8.64 10.20
N GLY A 282 -4.99 9.85 10.69
CA GLY A 282 -6.31 10.38 11.01
C GLY A 282 -6.20 11.79 11.57
N THR A 283 -7.26 12.25 12.19
CA THR A 283 -7.31 13.54 12.89
C THR A 283 -7.86 13.41 14.31
N GLU A 284 -7.46 14.33 15.16
CA GLU A 284 -8.07 14.58 16.47
C GLU A 284 -9.02 15.79 16.44
N GLY A 285 -9.04 16.56 15.35
CA GLY A 285 -9.80 17.80 15.18
C GLY A 285 -11.06 17.65 14.30
N PRO A 286 -11.77 18.76 14.04
CA PRO A 286 -13.00 18.76 13.26
C PRO A 286 -12.76 18.61 11.74
N LYS A 287 -11.51 18.75 11.29
CA LYS A 287 -11.16 18.62 9.87
C LYS A 287 -11.30 17.16 9.44
N PRO A 288 -12.11 16.83 8.43
CA PRO A 288 -12.14 15.47 7.92
C PRO A 288 -10.75 15.14 7.33
N PRO A 289 -10.15 14.00 7.70
CA PRO A 289 -8.90 13.56 7.13
C PRO A 289 -9.16 13.05 5.71
N GLU A 290 -8.28 13.39 4.78
CA GLU A 290 -8.38 12.95 3.38
C GLU A 290 -7.51 11.71 3.15
N TRP A 291 -7.66 11.09 1.97
CA TRP A 291 -7.05 9.81 1.59
C TRP A 291 -5.56 9.66 1.93
N ALA A 292 -4.79 10.75 1.97
CA ALA A 292 -3.42 10.75 2.51
C ALA A 292 -3.03 12.03 3.27
N ASN A 293 -4.02 12.70 3.88
CA ASN A 293 -3.79 13.92 4.66
C ASN A 293 -4.41 13.76 6.05
N GLY A 294 -3.58 13.85 7.09
CA GLY A 294 -4.01 13.79 8.48
C GLY A 294 -3.07 14.55 9.41
N ASP A 295 -3.53 14.71 10.65
CA ASP A 295 -2.81 15.42 11.70
C ASP A 295 -2.00 14.48 12.58
N SER A 296 -2.43 13.22 12.66
CA SER A 296 -1.98 12.27 13.66
C SER A 296 -1.78 10.88 13.06
N VAL A 297 -0.85 10.12 13.65
CA VAL A 297 -0.70 8.68 13.38
C VAL A 297 -1.22 7.88 14.56
N PHE A 298 -2.02 6.86 14.29
CA PHE A 298 -2.61 5.96 15.29
C PHE A 298 -2.08 4.54 15.14
N LEU A 299 -2.23 3.76 16.22
CA LEU A 299 -1.81 2.36 16.29
C LEU A 299 -2.97 1.50 16.77
N MET A 300 -3.15 0.36 16.10
CA MET A 300 -4.08 -0.68 16.53
C MET A 300 -3.43 -2.05 16.44
N ARG A 301 -4.02 -3.03 17.11
CA ARG A 301 -3.59 -4.42 17.04
C ARG A 301 -4.75 -5.38 17.17
N SER A 302 -4.53 -6.60 16.67
CA SER A 302 -5.42 -7.75 16.86
C SER A 302 -4.57 -8.97 17.16
N LYS A 303 -5.12 -9.97 17.85
CA LYS A 303 -4.41 -11.25 17.99
C LYS A 303 -4.14 -11.81 16.60
N ALA A 304 -2.98 -12.41 16.41
CA ALA A 304 -2.55 -12.96 15.13
C ALA A 304 -3.27 -14.28 14.78
N LYS A 305 -4.60 -14.26 14.80
CA LYS A 305 -5.48 -15.38 14.50
C LYS A 305 -6.53 -14.92 13.50
N TYR A 306 -6.89 -15.81 12.58
CA TYR A 306 -7.87 -15.53 11.53
C TYR A 306 -9.16 -14.90 12.06
N ASP A 307 -9.78 -15.51 13.08
CA ASP A 307 -11.05 -15.04 13.66
C ASP A 307 -10.95 -13.66 14.34
N ASP A 308 -9.79 -13.31 14.88
CA ASP A 308 -9.56 -12.03 15.55
C ASP A 308 -9.26 -10.91 14.52
N ILE A 309 -8.55 -11.21 13.43
CA ILE A 309 -8.20 -10.22 12.41
C ILE A 309 -9.43 -9.77 11.61
N ILE A 310 -10.29 -10.72 11.23
CA ILE A 310 -11.42 -10.43 10.33
C ILE A 310 -12.65 -9.85 11.04
N ARG A 311 -12.66 -9.79 12.38
CA ARG A 311 -13.79 -9.27 13.16
C ARG A 311 -13.42 -7.96 13.85
N PRO A 312 -14.26 -6.93 13.80
CA PRO A 312 -13.94 -5.66 14.46
C PRO A 312 -13.75 -5.80 15.96
N GLU A 313 -14.42 -6.76 16.60
CA GLU A 313 -14.31 -7.04 18.04
C GLU A 313 -12.95 -7.64 18.44
N GLY A 314 -12.17 -8.17 17.47
CA GLY A 314 -10.83 -8.69 17.71
C GLY A 314 -9.74 -7.61 17.78
N TRP A 315 -10.08 -6.36 17.48
CA TRP A 315 -9.14 -5.25 17.46
C TRP A 315 -9.19 -4.40 18.73
N GLU A 316 -8.02 -3.90 19.10
CA GLU A 316 -7.85 -2.90 20.15
C GLU A 316 -6.92 -1.76 19.68
N PHE A 317 -7.19 -0.56 20.17
CA PHE A 317 -6.58 0.70 19.76
C PHE A 317 -5.71 1.23 20.88
N TYR A 318 -4.51 1.69 20.54
CA TYR A 318 -3.60 2.28 21.51
C TYR A 318 -4.22 3.53 22.14
N ALA A 319 -4.31 3.58 23.47
CA ALA A 319 -4.99 4.61 24.24
C ALA A 319 -4.02 5.36 25.18
N GLY A 320 -2.80 5.58 24.67
CA GLY A 320 -1.72 6.23 25.40
C GLY A 320 -1.02 5.30 26.39
N HIS A 321 -0.10 5.87 27.17
CA HIS A 321 0.56 5.16 28.27
C HIS A 321 -0.17 5.41 29.60
N GLY A 322 -0.31 4.36 30.40
CA GLY A 322 -0.73 4.43 31.80
C GLY A 322 0.45 4.63 32.75
N PRO A 323 0.21 4.51 34.07
CA PRO A 323 1.26 4.59 35.08
C PRO A 323 2.43 3.64 34.78
N GLY A 324 3.66 4.15 34.97
CA GLY A 324 4.89 3.38 34.69
C GLY A 324 5.20 3.16 33.21
N GLY A 325 4.59 3.93 32.30
CA GLY A 325 4.91 3.88 30.86
C GLY A 325 4.39 2.63 30.14
N ARG A 326 3.39 1.94 30.71
CA ARG A 326 2.77 0.76 30.08
C ARG A 326 1.71 1.20 29.07
N PRO A 327 1.69 0.65 27.84
CA PRO A 327 0.67 1.03 26.87
C PRO A 327 -0.70 0.54 27.31
N ARG A 328 -1.71 1.39 27.14
CA ARG A 328 -3.13 1.05 27.32
C ARG A 328 -3.74 0.73 25.97
N TRP A 329 -4.70 -0.18 25.97
CA TRP A 329 -5.43 -0.59 24.79
C TRP A 329 -6.93 -0.51 25.08
N SER A 330 -7.68 0.12 24.19
CA SER A 330 -9.14 0.22 24.27
C SER A 330 -9.78 -0.53 23.11
N ARG A 331 -11.02 -0.99 23.30
CA ARG A 331 -11.84 -1.55 22.22
C ARG A 331 -12.65 -0.51 21.46
N LYS A 332 -12.52 0.78 21.81
CA LYS A 332 -13.24 1.87 21.16
C LYS A 332 -12.26 2.75 20.41
N VAL A 333 -12.56 3.03 19.14
CA VAL A 333 -11.76 3.97 18.33
C VAL A 333 -11.73 5.37 18.96
N ALA A 334 -12.84 5.81 19.58
CA ALA A 334 -12.94 7.11 20.25
C ALA A 334 -11.97 7.28 21.46
N ASP A 335 -11.35 6.20 21.93
CA ASP A 335 -10.34 6.25 23.00
C ASP A 335 -8.90 6.21 22.44
N ALA A 336 -8.72 5.99 21.13
CA ALA A 336 -7.41 5.86 20.50
C ALA A 336 -6.61 7.16 20.64
N SER A 337 -5.46 7.11 21.30
CA SER A 337 -4.54 8.25 21.38
C SER A 337 -3.54 8.18 20.23
N PRO A 338 -3.12 9.32 19.68
CA PRO A 338 -2.09 9.34 18.64
C PRO A 338 -0.77 8.80 19.19
N LEU A 339 0.02 8.19 18.33
CA LEU A 339 1.44 7.94 18.57
C LEU A 339 2.20 9.27 18.61
N PHE A 340 1.81 10.20 17.74
CA PHE A 340 2.27 11.58 17.65
C PHE A 340 1.37 12.36 16.69
N THR A 341 1.47 13.70 16.75
CA THR A 341 0.67 14.65 15.96
C THR A 341 1.61 15.70 15.35
N TRP A 342 1.42 16.00 14.07
CA TRP A 342 1.93 17.18 13.38
C TRP A 342 0.84 17.63 12.40
N THR A 343 0.07 18.63 12.82
CA THR A 343 -1.13 19.10 12.13
C THR A 343 -0.87 19.36 10.65
N ASP A 344 -1.71 18.78 9.78
CA ASP A 344 -1.66 18.89 8.32
C ASP A 344 -0.33 18.47 7.66
N LYS A 345 0.48 17.62 8.32
CA LYS A 345 1.79 17.18 7.80
C LYS A 345 1.96 15.66 7.73
N LEU A 346 0.93 14.89 8.08
CA LEU A 346 0.99 13.43 8.12
C LEU A 346 0.06 12.83 7.05
N GLY A 347 0.26 11.54 6.77
CA GLY A 347 -0.48 10.80 5.76
C GLY A 347 -0.20 9.31 5.89
N HIS A 348 -0.15 8.60 4.76
CA HIS A 348 0.07 7.16 4.76
C HIS A 348 1.29 6.78 5.63
N ALA A 349 1.09 5.91 6.61
CA ALA A 349 2.08 5.62 7.65
C ALA A 349 2.44 4.13 7.66
N TYR A 350 3.53 3.77 7.00
CA TYR A 350 4.02 2.40 6.87
C TYR A 350 5.12 2.13 7.88
N VAL A 351 5.07 1.00 8.57
CA VAL A 351 6.10 0.63 9.56
C VAL A 351 6.71 -0.71 9.23
N THR A 352 8.04 -0.76 9.26
CA THR A 352 8.81 -2.00 9.18
C THR A 352 9.72 -2.15 10.39
N TYR A 353 9.81 -3.37 10.92
CA TYR A 353 10.80 -3.71 11.94
C TYR A 353 12.15 -4.05 11.30
N ASN A 354 13.14 -3.17 11.44
CA ASN A 354 14.53 -3.44 11.10
C ASN A 354 15.17 -4.27 12.22
N LYS A 355 15.05 -5.60 12.12
CA LYS A 355 15.50 -6.56 13.13
C LYS A 355 16.99 -6.42 13.51
N PRO A 356 17.95 -6.30 12.56
CA PRO A 356 19.36 -6.13 12.94
C PRO A 356 19.62 -4.87 13.76
N LEU A 357 18.96 -3.75 13.44
CA LEU A 357 19.08 -2.50 14.20
C LEU A 357 18.22 -2.50 15.47
N LYS A 358 17.28 -3.43 15.62
CA LYS A 358 16.28 -3.47 16.70
C LYS A 358 15.49 -2.16 16.78
N ARG A 359 15.10 -1.64 15.61
CA ARG A 359 14.33 -0.41 15.47
C ARG A 359 13.12 -0.64 14.56
N PHE A 360 12.01 -0.04 14.93
CA PHE A 360 10.92 0.21 14.00
C PHE A 360 11.26 1.44 13.18
N ILE A 361 11.07 1.35 11.88
CA ILE A 361 11.23 2.47 10.95
C ILE A 361 9.84 2.76 10.38
N MET A 362 9.39 4.00 10.50
CA MET A 362 8.14 4.47 9.90
C MET A 362 8.46 5.40 8.74
N CYS A 363 7.83 5.15 7.59
CA CYS A 363 7.80 6.03 6.44
C CYS A 363 6.42 6.68 6.38
N ILE A 364 6.38 8.02 6.34
CA ILE A 364 5.14 8.79 6.26
C ILE A 364 5.14 9.57 4.96
N SER A 365 4.08 9.40 4.17
CA SER A 365 3.88 10.14 2.93
C SER A 365 2.57 10.93 2.99
N PRO A 366 2.61 12.22 3.36
CA PRO A 366 1.47 13.10 3.17
C PRO A 366 1.26 13.38 1.68
N LEU A 367 -0.01 13.43 1.25
CA LEU A 367 -0.38 14.10 0.02
C LEU A 367 -1.20 15.32 0.40
N SER A 368 -0.60 16.50 0.21
CA SER A 368 -1.33 17.76 0.33
C SER A 368 -2.33 17.82 -0.82
N VAL A 369 -3.63 17.83 -0.52
CA VAL A 369 -4.65 18.24 -1.49
C VAL A 369 -5.60 19.19 -0.80
N THR A 370 -5.16 20.41 -0.58
CA THR A 370 -6.11 21.54 -0.55
C THR A 370 -5.69 22.55 -1.59
N ASP A 371 -5.93 22.20 -2.85
CA ASP A 371 -6.60 23.08 -3.80
C ASP A 371 -7.12 22.18 -4.94
N ASN A 372 -8.41 22.30 -5.22
CA ASN A 372 -9.10 21.58 -6.28
C ASN A 372 -8.26 21.55 -7.57
N GLU A 373 -8.41 20.51 -8.40
CA GLU A 373 -7.90 20.39 -9.78
C GLU A 373 -8.17 21.62 -10.68
N ILE A 374 -8.93 22.59 -10.16
CA ILE A 374 -9.46 23.80 -10.76
C ILE A 374 -8.48 25.00 -10.64
N GLN A 375 -7.51 24.99 -9.72
CA GLN A 375 -6.57 26.13 -9.65
C GLN A 375 -5.46 26.02 -10.69
N THR A 376 -5.37 27.06 -11.53
CA THR A 376 -4.32 27.24 -12.53
C THR A 376 -3.46 28.44 -12.13
N PRO A 377 -2.13 28.29 -11.99
CA PRO A 377 -1.35 27.05 -12.17
C PRO A 377 -1.57 26.07 -11.02
N ARG A 378 -1.51 24.77 -11.33
CA ARG A 378 -1.57 23.70 -10.32
C ARG A 378 -0.51 23.98 -9.25
N LYS A 379 -0.92 24.15 -7.99
CA LYS A 379 0.05 24.22 -6.89
C LYS A 379 0.79 22.88 -6.85
N LEU A 380 2.11 22.92 -7.02
CA LEU A 380 2.94 21.72 -6.95
C LEU A 380 2.91 21.21 -5.51
N TYR A 381 2.27 20.07 -5.28
CA TYR A 381 2.07 19.45 -3.96
C TYR A 381 3.34 18.81 -3.35
N SER A 382 4.52 19.33 -3.71
CA SER A 382 5.83 18.80 -3.32
C SER A 382 6.49 19.50 -2.13
N ALA A 383 5.76 20.41 -1.43
CA ALA A 383 6.31 21.22 -0.33
C ALA A 383 6.15 20.61 1.08
N GLU A 384 5.36 19.53 1.27
CA GLU A 384 5.11 18.96 2.60
C GLU A 384 6.03 17.80 2.98
N GLY A 385 6.67 17.13 2.00
CA GLY A 385 7.76 16.17 2.18
C GLY A 385 7.39 14.85 2.90
N CYS A 386 8.06 13.76 2.54
CA CYS A 386 7.94 12.51 3.30
C CYS A 386 8.78 12.56 4.58
N LEU A 387 8.35 11.85 5.63
CA LEU A 387 9.08 11.75 6.90
C LEU A 387 9.59 10.34 7.08
N MET A 388 10.76 10.19 7.69
CA MET A 388 11.21 8.91 8.23
C MET A 388 11.49 9.03 9.73
N MET A 389 10.90 8.10 10.48
CA MET A 389 10.95 8.07 11.93
C MET A 389 11.44 6.73 12.44
N GLU A 390 11.99 6.72 13.64
CA GLU A 390 12.42 5.52 14.34
C GLU A 390 11.88 5.43 15.76
N ALA A 391 11.72 4.21 16.24
CA ALA A 391 11.41 3.92 17.63
C ALA A 391 11.94 2.54 18.06
N GLU A 392 12.21 2.37 19.35
CA GLU A 392 12.50 1.05 19.93
C GLU A 392 11.24 0.19 20.11
N LYS A 393 10.09 0.84 20.31
CA LYS A 393 8.78 0.23 20.55
C LYS A 393 7.77 0.85 19.60
N LEU A 394 6.82 0.06 19.11
CA LEU A 394 5.73 0.57 18.26
C LEU A 394 4.90 1.68 18.92
N THR A 395 4.78 1.65 20.25
CA THR A 395 4.06 2.68 21.02
C THR A 395 4.88 3.95 21.25
N GLY A 396 6.07 4.04 20.64
CA GLY A 396 6.98 5.17 20.75
C GLY A 396 7.84 5.17 22.03
N PRO A 397 8.48 6.31 22.35
CA PRO A 397 8.41 7.56 21.60
C PRO A 397 9.03 7.45 20.21
N TRP A 398 8.35 8.00 19.22
CA TRP A 398 8.83 8.07 17.83
C TRP A 398 9.70 9.31 17.65
N ARG A 399 10.82 9.15 16.96
CA ARG A 399 11.78 10.22 16.69
C ARG A 399 12.03 10.36 15.20
N ILE A 400 11.97 11.59 14.69
CA ILE A 400 12.28 11.86 13.28
C ILE A 400 13.79 11.83 13.05
N PHE A 401 14.23 11.20 11.97
CA PHE A 401 15.64 11.20 11.55
C PHE A 401 15.86 11.69 10.12
N GLN A 402 14.80 11.77 9.29
CA GLN A 402 14.90 12.29 7.93
C GLN A 402 13.61 12.99 7.53
N PHE A 403 13.77 14.12 6.84
CA PHE A 403 12.72 14.76 6.06
C PHE A 403 13.10 14.72 4.59
N LEU A 404 12.13 14.43 3.72
CA LEU A 404 12.32 14.18 2.30
C LEU A 404 11.46 15.18 1.49
N GLY A 405 11.68 16.48 1.73
CA GLY A 405 11.04 17.55 0.96
C GLY A 405 11.41 17.46 -0.52
N GLY A 406 10.41 17.55 -1.42
CA GLY A 406 10.58 17.43 -2.86
C GLY A 406 11.05 16.06 -3.37
N PHE A 407 11.03 15.03 -2.53
CA PHE A 407 11.46 13.68 -2.91
C PHE A 407 10.44 13.00 -3.81
N GLY A 408 10.94 12.34 -4.86
CA GLY A 408 10.21 11.64 -5.91
C GLY A 408 8.97 12.42 -6.31
N PRO A 409 9.05 13.46 -7.17
CA PRO A 409 8.04 14.52 -7.31
C PRO A 409 6.63 14.09 -6.88
N ASN A 410 6.23 14.49 -5.68
CA ASN A 410 5.03 13.99 -4.99
C ASN A 410 5.05 12.48 -4.66
N ALA A 411 5.96 12.04 -3.78
CA ALA A 411 6.09 10.62 -3.42
C ALA A 411 5.01 10.17 -2.43
N TYR A 412 4.48 8.97 -2.64
CA TYR A 412 3.44 8.35 -1.82
C TYR A 412 3.63 6.84 -1.66
N ALA A 413 2.87 6.27 -0.73
CA ALA A 413 2.93 4.84 -0.39
C ALA A 413 4.35 4.37 -0.05
N MET A 414 5.11 5.20 0.66
CA MET A 414 6.51 4.94 0.95
C MET A 414 6.66 3.92 2.06
N SER A 415 7.43 2.86 1.82
CA SER A 415 7.70 1.78 2.76
C SER A 415 9.10 1.19 2.56
N ILE A 416 9.54 0.36 3.51
CA ILE A 416 10.80 -0.39 3.41
C ILE A 416 10.46 -1.87 3.60
N PRO A 417 10.23 -2.65 2.54
CA PRO A 417 9.92 -4.06 2.67
C PRO A 417 11.06 -4.80 3.37
N SER A 418 10.76 -5.47 4.48
CA SER A 418 11.74 -6.15 5.34
C SER A 418 12.56 -7.21 4.61
N LYS A 419 11.98 -7.79 3.56
CA LYS A 419 12.64 -8.73 2.63
C LYS A 419 13.96 -8.19 2.09
N PHE A 420 14.06 -6.87 1.88
CA PHE A 420 15.21 -6.23 1.25
C PHE A 420 16.04 -5.39 2.24
N ILE A 421 15.93 -5.66 3.54
CA ILE A 421 16.86 -5.15 4.55
C ILE A 421 18.07 -6.09 4.60
N SER A 422 19.27 -5.52 4.45
CA SER A 422 20.53 -6.27 4.53
C SER A 422 20.73 -6.93 5.90
N ALA A 423 21.56 -7.97 5.98
CA ALA A 423 21.84 -8.69 7.23
C ALA A 423 22.32 -7.80 8.39
N GLY A 424 23.05 -6.71 8.08
CA GLY A 424 23.51 -5.73 9.07
C GLY A 424 22.50 -4.59 9.35
N GLY A 425 21.36 -4.58 8.67
CA GLY A 425 20.28 -3.58 8.83
C GLY A 425 20.58 -2.19 8.30
N ARG A 426 21.83 -1.88 7.91
CA ARG A 426 22.24 -0.55 7.44
C ARG A 426 21.84 -0.26 6.01
N ARG A 427 21.85 -1.25 5.11
CA ARG A 427 21.33 -1.10 3.75
C ARG A 427 19.92 -1.65 3.66
N ALA A 428 19.05 -0.95 2.93
CA ALA A 428 17.66 -1.33 2.69
C ALA A 428 17.19 -0.79 1.34
N TRP A 429 16.01 -1.21 0.91
CA TRP A 429 15.36 -0.66 -0.28
C TRP A 429 14.08 0.08 0.10
N LEU A 430 13.98 1.32 -0.35
CA LEU A 430 12.80 2.15 -0.24
C LEU A 430 11.87 1.84 -1.42
N LEU A 431 10.65 1.43 -1.12
CA LEU A 431 9.56 1.26 -2.08
C LEU A 431 8.62 2.45 -1.98
N TYR A 432 8.27 3.08 -3.10
CA TYR A 432 7.28 4.16 -3.18
C TYR A 432 6.74 4.29 -4.60
N SER A 433 5.76 5.16 -4.77
CA SER A 433 5.31 5.68 -6.06
C SER A 433 5.40 7.21 -6.08
N ALA A 434 5.43 7.81 -7.25
CA ALA A 434 5.62 9.26 -7.42
C ALA A 434 4.96 9.79 -8.70
N GLY A 435 5.04 11.09 -8.93
CA GLY A 435 4.70 11.73 -10.21
C GLY A 435 3.24 12.13 -10.36
N TRP A 436 2.33 11.62 -9.52
CA TRP A 436 0.92 12.04 -9.53
C TRP A 436 0.79 13.56 -9.30
N GLY A 437 0.10 14.26 -10.21
CA GLY A 437 -0.05 15.72 -10.15
C GLY A 437 1.23 16.52 -10.42
N ALA A 438 2.35 15.83 -10.69
CA ALA A 438 3.69 16.40 -10.87
C ALA A 438 4.37 15.90 -12.16
N GLU A 439 3.58 15.49 -13.17
CA GLU A 439 4.03 14.87 -14.42
C GLU A 439 5.06 15.71 -15.21
N THR A 440 5.09 17.03 -15.01
CA THR A 440 6.02 17.94 -15.68
C THR A 440 7.34 18.13 -14.94
N LEU A 441 7.46 17.62 -13.71
CA LEU A 441 8.69 17.70 -12.92
C LEU A 441 9.63 16.53 -13.26
N PRO A 442 10.95 16.78 -13.36
CA PRO A 442 11.91 15.73 -13.62
C PRO A 442 11.99 14.75 -12.44
N PRO A 443 12.28 13.46 -12.69
CA PRO A 443 12.43 12.46 -11.63
C PRO A 443 13.59 12.85 -10.70
N ASN A 444 13.33 12.92 -9.40
CA ASN A 444 14.36 13.18 -8.39
C ASN A 444 14.00 12.48 -7.07
N PRO A 445 14.70 11.42 -6.66
CA PRO A 445 15.86 10.83 -7.33
C PRO A 445 15.51 10.22 -8.70
N GLU A 446 16.53 10.01 -9.54
CA GLU A 446 16.40 9.27 -10.80
C GLU A 446 15.70 7.93 -10.60
N GLY A 447 14.85 7.51 -11.53
CA GLY A 447 13.97 6.34 -11.38
C GLY A 447 12.67 6.58 -10.59
N SER A 448 12.41 7.80 -10.10
CA SER A 448 11.11 8.16 -9.54
C SER A 448 10.07 8.36 -10.63
N GLY A 449 8.85 7.86 -10.43
CA GLY A 449 7.74 8.09 -11.35
C GLY A 449 6.50 7.32 -10.95
N TYR A 450 5.53 7.31 -11.85
CA TYR A 450 4.25 6.61 -11.68
C TYR A 450 4.46 5.10 -11.85
N ALA A 451 5.03 4.47 -10.83
CA ALA A 451 5.59 3.13 -10.88
C ALA A 451 5.73 2.51 -9.48
N SER A 452 6.12 1.23 -9.44
CA SER A 452 6.81 0.67 -8.28
C SER A 452 8.28 1.11 -8.32
N CYS A 453 8.62 2.19 -7.60
CA CYS A 453 9.98 2.72 -7.52
C CYS A 453 10.74 2.07 -6.36
N TRP A 454 11.92 1.53 -6.66
CA TRP A 454 12.84 0.91 -5.71
C TRP A 454 14.13 1.71 -5.67
N GLN A 455 14.46 2.29 -4.52
CA GLN A 455 15.72 3.02 -4.29
C GLN A 455 16.52 2.33 -3.20
N GLU A 456 17.76 1.95 -3.47
CA GLU A 456 18.64 1.45 -2.42
C GLU A 456 19.13 2.62 -1.55
N ILE A 457 18.96 2.46 -0.24
CA ILE A 457 19.35 3.44 0.77
C ILE A 457 20.30 2.82 1.79
N THR A 458 21.13 3.67 2.38
CA THR A 458 21.93 3.35 3.57
C THR A 458 21.54 4.26 4.72
N PHE A 459 21.26 3.69 5.88
CA PHE A 459 21.01 4.43 7.12
C PHE A 459 22.31 5.01 7.68
N GLU A 460 22.31 6.30 7.99
CA GLU A 460 23.38 6.97 8.73
C GLU A 460 23.15 6.81 10.23
N LEU A 461 24.08 6.15 10.92
CA LEU A 461 24.02 5.93 12.36
C LEU A 461 24.93 6.92 13.07
N ALA A 462 24.54 7.35 14.27
CA ALA A 462 25.44 8.04 15.18
C ALA A 462 26.70 7.19 15.42
N LEU A 463 27.86 7.86 15.43
CA LEU A 463 29.15 7.26 15.74
C LEU A 463 29.27 6.91 17.22
#